data_AF-A0A5A7PHH1-F1
#
_entry.id   AF-A0A5A7PHH1-F1
#
_cell.length_a   1.000
_cell.length_b   1.000
_cell.length_c   1.000
_cell.angle_alpha   90.00
_cell.angle_beta   90.00
_cell.angle_gamma   90.00
#
_symmetry.space_group_name_H-M   'P 1'
#
loop_
_entity.id
_entity.type
_entity.pdbx_description
1 polymer ?
#
loop_
_entity_poly.entity_id
_entity_poly.type
_entity_poly.pdbx_seq_one_letter_code
_entity_poly.pdbx_strand_id
1 'polypeptide(L)'
;MASKTQMSIPRNLLLDKSGQSKNSKSFVVETFRFEIPHLKGIELIDDPLIDPQLLCVRMNATVNGVFGPFGLFVLASKDLTEQTVVFFRIFKLRSSGKYVVLMCSDQSRYTVDHSIIESFGGKGKSCITARVYPKLAIFNNSHIYAFNKGKENVIISSLNAWSMKKAQIAQVHRRRKPSIS
;
A
#
# COMPACT_ATOMS: atom_id res chain seq x y z
N MET A 1 -4.70 -24.88 5.41
CA MET A 1 -5.51 -23.99 4.55
C MET A 1 -5.54 -22.61 5.19
N ALA A 2 -5.51 -21.52 4.40
CA ALA A 2 -5.80 -20.18 4.91
C ALA A 2 -7.33 -19.96 4.91
N SER A 3 -7.89 -19.49 6.02
CA SER A 3 -9.33 -19.24 6.11
C SER A 3 -9.72 -17.99 5.31
N LYS A 4 -10.82 -18.07 4.53
CA LYS A 4 -11.44 -16.90 3.89
C LYS A 4 -12.27 -16.12 4.92
N THR A 5 -11.61 -15.40 5.82
CA THR A 5 -12.31 -14.42 6.68
C THR A 5 -12.63 -13.18 5.85
N GLN A 6 -13.78 -13.18 5.17
CA GLN A 6 -14.38 -11.93 4.68
C GLN A 6 -14.65 -11.03 5.88
N MET A 7 -14.24 -9.76 5.80
CA MET A 7 -14.39 -8.83 6.91
C MET A 7 -14.62 -7.40 6.39
N SER A 8 -15.74 -6.81 6.79
CA SER A 8 -15.99 -5.38 6.63
C SER A 8 -14.92 -4.58 7.38
N ILE A 9 -14.40 -3.52 6.76
CA ILE A 9 -13.73 -2.42 7.48
C ILE A 9 -14.76 -1.30 7.65
N PRO A 10 -15.56 -1.29 8.75
CA PRO A 10 -16.30 -0.10 9.11
C PRO A 10 -15.33 1.06 9.34
N ARG A 11 -15.80 2.29 9.11
CA ARG A 11 -15.00 3.51 9.24
C ARG A 11 -14.24 3.54 10.57
N ASN A 12 -12.98 3.94 10.53
CA ASN A 12 -12.04 4.01 11.67
C ASN A 12 -11.60 2.66 12.26
N LEU A 13 -12.01 1.50 11.73
CA LEU A 13 -11.44 0.23 12.18
C LEU A 13 -10.00 0.06 11.67
N LEU A 14 -9.05 0.06 12.60
CA LEU A 14 -7.66 -0.30 12.37
C LEU A 14 -7.50 -1.81 12.62
N LEU A 15 -7.11 -2.56 11.59
CA LEU A 15 -6.94 -4.00 11.68
C LEU A 15 -5.46 -4.35 11.69
N ASP A 16 -4.89 -4.68 12.86
CA ASP A 16 -3.53 -5.24 12.91
C ASP A 16 -3.51 -6.59 12.17
N LYS A 17 -2.67 -6.65 11.13
CA LYS A 17 -2.47 -7.82 10.28
C LYS A 17 -1.04 -8.34 10.34
N SER A 18 -0.28 -7.99 11.38
CA SER A 18 1.03 -8.58 11.67
C SER A 18 0.95 -10.11 11.80
N GLY A 19 1.10 -10.81 10.68
CA GLY A 19 1.52 -12.21 10.70
C GLY A 19 2.85 -12.28 11.45
N GLN A 20 2.94 -13.14 12.47
CA GLN A 20 4.03 -13.12 13.45
C GLN A 20 5.41 -13.37 12.79
N SER A 21 6.05 -12.31 12.31
CA SER A 21 7.39 -12.32 11.74
C SER A 21 8.43 -12.41 12.86
N LYS A 22 8.45 -13.55 13.56
CA LYS A 22 9.37 -13.85 14.66
C LYS A 22 10.85 -13.83 14.26
N ASN A 23 11.14 -13.79 12.95
CA ASN A 23 12.47 -13.62 12.39
C ASN A 23 12.64 -12.21 11.80
N SER A 24 13.42 -11.39 12.49
CA SER A 24 13.74 -9.98 12.22
C SER A 24 14.53 -9.71 10.91
N LYS A 25 14.52 -10.62 9.93
CA LYS A 25 15.32 -10.52 8.69
C LYS A 25 14.60 -11.06 7.43
N SER A 26 13.29 -11.28 7.48
CA SER A 26 12.49 -11.70 6.32
C SER A 26 11.82 -10.52 5.61
N PHE A 27 11.83 -10.53 4.27
CA PHE A 27 10.92 -9.69 3.49
C PHE A 27 9.49 -10.20 3.69
N VAL A 28 8.50 -9.32 3.71
CA VAL A 28 7.08 -9.71 3.80
C VAL A 28 6.38 -9.37 2.49
N VAL A 29 5.69 -10.35 1.90
CA VAL A 29 4.78 -10.13 0.77
C VAL A 29 3.36 -10.27 1.28
N GLU A 30 2.53 -9.24 1.08
CA GLU A 30 1.12 -9.27 1.43
C GLU A 30 0.24 -9.04 0.20
N THR A 31 -0.90 -9.71 0.16
CA THR A 31 -1.89 -9.60 -0.92
C THR A 31 -3.27 -9.37 -0.30
N PHE A 32 -3.71 -8.12 -0.37
CA PHE A 32 -5.06 -7.69 0.00
C PHE A 32 -5.96 -7.67 -1.24
N ARG A 33 -7.21 -8.05 -1.06
CA ARG A 33 -8.29 -7.84 -2.02
C ARG A 33 -9.39 -7.05 -1.33
N PHE A 34 -9.55 -5.81 -1.76
CA PHE A 34 -10.65 -4.96 -1.36
C PHE A 34 -11.83 -5.18 -2.31
N GLU A 35 -13.02 -5.25 -1.75
CA GLU A 35 -14.30 -5.45 -2.44
C GLU A 35 -15.27 -4.36 -1.97
N ILE A 36 -16.01 -3.78 -2.92
CA ILE A 36 -16.84 -2.60 -2.71
C ILE A 36 -18.22 -2.92 -3.30
N PRO A 37 -19.25 -3.14 -2.46
CA PRO A 37 -20.52 -3.71 -2.90
C PRO A 37 -21.39 -2.73 -3.73
N HIS A 38 -21.21 -1.42 -3.53
CA HIS A 38 -21.92 -0.36 -4.25
C HIS A 38 -21.03 0.87 -4.44
N LEU A 39 -21.30 1.66 -5.48
CA LEU A 39 -20.61 2.93 -5.78
C LEU A 39 -21.56 4.13 -5.75
N LYS A 40 -22.56 4.10 -4.85
CA LYS A 40 -23.55 5.17 -4.65
C LYS A 40 -22.87 6.42 -4.08
N GLY A 41 -23.20 7.60 -4.62
CA GLY A 41 -22.68 8.88 -4.12
C GLY A 41 -21.19 9.12 -4.36
N ILE A 42 -20.54 8.34 -5.24
CA ILE A 42 -19.12 8.44 -5.57
C ILE A 42 -18.71 9.86 -6.04
N GLU A 43 -17.52 10.29 -5.63
CA GLU A 43 -16.95 11.58 -6.02
C GLU A 43 -16.68 11.63 -7.54
N LEU A 44 -16.96 12.78 -8.13
CA LEU A 44 -16.72 13.05 -9.54
C LEU A 44 -15.34 13.67 -9.74
N ILE A 45 -14.69 13.31 -10.85
CA ILE A 45 -13.56 14.05 -11.40
C ILE A 45 -13.96 14.53 -12.80
N ASP A 46 -13.75 15.81 -13.09
CA ASP A 46 -14.14 16.41 -14.36
C ASP A 46 -13.07 16.25 -15.45
N ASP A 47 -11.79 16.30 -15.07
CA ASP A 47 -10.64 16.24 -15.98
C ASP A 47 -9.86 14.89 -15.85
N PRO A 48 -9.73 14.09 -16.93
CA PRO A 48 -8.94 12.87 -16.93
C PRO A 48 -7.42 13.08 -17.04
N LEU A 49 -6.95 14.30 -17.32
CA LEU A 49 -5.53 14.64 -17.48
C LEU A 49 -4.87 15.10 -16.17
N ILE A 50 -5.61 15.10 -15.04
CA ILE A 50 -5.07 15.44 -13.72
C ILE A 50 -3.92 14.48 -13.37
N ASP A 51 -2.75 15.07 -13.16
CA ASP A 51 -1.54 14.40 -12.69
C ASP A 51 -1.83 13.54 -11.42
N PRO A 52 -1.68 12.20 -11.48
CA PRO A 52 -2.00 11.33 -10.35
C PRO A 52 -1.19 11.60 -9.09
N GLN A 53 0.05 12.05 -9.23
CA GLN A 53 0.96 12.33 -8.12
C GLN A 53 0.52 13.61 -7.38
N LEU A 54 0.21 14.68 -8.12
CA LEU A 54 -0.41 15.90 -7.59
C LEU A 54 -1.77 15.60 -6.95
N LEU A 55 -2.54 14.68 -7.52
CA LEU A 55 -3.81 14.24 -6.96
C LEU A 55 -3.63 13.47 -5.65
N CYS A 56 -2.62 12.61 -5.54
CA CYS A 56 -2.24 11.95 -4.29
C CYS A 56 -1.77 12.95 -3.21
N VAL A 57 -1.08 14.04 -3.59
CA VAL A 57 -0.72 15.11 -2.64
C VAL A 57 -1.95 15.89 -2.18
N ARG A 58 -2.83 16.29 -3.11
CA ARG A 58 -4.06 17.06 -2.81
C ARG A 58 -5.09 16.24 -2.03
N MET A 59 -5.16 14.93 -2.28
CA MET A 59 -6.10 13.99 -1.68
C MET A 59 -5.36 12.82 -1.01
N ASN A 60 -4.47 13.18 -0.09
CA ASN A 60 -3.59 12.29 0.69
C ASN A 60 -4.35 11.34 1.66
N ALA A 61 -3.62 10.68 2.57
CA ALA A 61 -4.20 9.75 3.55
C ALA A 61 -4.92 10.39 4.75
N THR A 62 -5.01 11.73 4.84
CA THR A 62 -5.70 12.46 5.92
C THR A 62 -6.97 13.17 5.47
N VAL A 63 -7.10 13.54 4.20
CA VAL A 63 -8.34 14.08 3.61
C VAL A 63 -9.39 12.97 3.51
N ASN A 64 -10.56 13.10 4.14
CA ASN A 64 -11.64 12.10 4.01
C ASN A 64 -12.39 12.28 2.67
N GLY A 65 -12.81 11.18 2.04
CA GLY A 65 -13.66 11.17 0.85
C GLY A 65 -14.80 10.15 0.95
N VAL A 66 -15.54 9.89 -0.13
CA VAL A 66 -16.64 8.91 -0.16
C VAL A 66 -16.07 7.49 -0.20
N PHE A 67 -15.42 7.11 -1.31
CA PHE A 67 -14.75 5.82 -1.48
C PHE A 67 -13.24 5.97 -1.30
N GLY A 68 -12.84 6.25 -0.06
CA GLY A 68 -11.45 6.34 0.38
C GLY A 68 -11.12 7.61 1.16
N PRO A 69 -9.87 7.74 1.66
CA PRO A 69 -8.77 6.81 1.45
C PRO A 69 -8.99 5.51 2.26
N PHE A 70 -8.76 4.37 1.59
CA PHE A 70 -8.76 3.04 2.20
C PHE A 70 -7.53 2.27 1.72
N GLY A 71 -6.98 1.38 2.53
CA GLY A 71 -5.75 0.68 2.20
C GLY A 71 -4.99 0.22 3.42
N LEU A 72 -3.67 0.42 3.40
CA LEU A 72 -2.72 -0.13 4.35
C LEU A 72 -1.82 0.95 4.96
N PHE A 73 -1.57 0.85 6.26
CA PHE A 73 -0.36 1.36 6.90
C PHE A 73 0.67 0.23 6.90
N VAL A 74 1.83 0.46 6.27
CA VAL A 74 2.92 -0.52 6.10
C VAL A 74 4.22 0.06 6.65
N LEU A 75 5.07 -0.82 7.22
CA LEU A 75 6.18 -0.42 8.08
C LEU A 75 5.71 0.57 9.16
N ALA A 76 4.64 0.19 9.86
CA ALA A 76 3.97 1.03 10.85
C ALA A 76 4.43 0.68 12.27
N SER A 77 4.60 1.69 13.13
CA SER A 77 4.85 1.49 14.55
C SER A 77 3.53 1.17 15.27
N LYS A 78 3.62 0.53 16.45
CA LYS A 78 2.44 0.08 17.22
C LYS A 78 1.48 1.21 17.61
N ASP A 79 1.99 2.43 17.70
CA ASP A 79 1.32 3.68 18.03
C ASP A 79 1.01 4.57 16.80
N LEU A 80 1.31 4.10 15.59
CA LEU A 80 1.17 4.81 14.30
C LEU A 80 1.91 6.16 14.20
N THR A 81 2.90 6.42 15.07
CA THR A 81 3.75 7.63 14.97
C THR A 81 4.73 7.55 13.80
N GLU A 82 5.11 6.34 13.38
CA GLU A 82 5.74 6.08 12.08
C GLU A 82 4.86 5.13 11.25
N GLN A 83 4.75 5.42 9.94
CA GLN A 83 4.03 4.60 8.96
C GLN A 83 4.33 5.08 7.54
N THR A 84 4.26 4.20 6.55
CA THR A 84 4.00 4.56 5.14
C THR A 84 2.59 4.13 4.78
N VAL A 85 1.85 4.98 4.05
CA VAL A 85 0.45 4.68 3.70
C VAL A 85 0.36 4.28 2.24
N VAL A 86 -0.13 3.07 1.95
CA VAL A 86 -0.48 2.64 0.59
C VAL A 86 -1.99 2.59 0.49
N PHE A 87 -2.59 3.54 -0.23
CA PHE A 87 -4.05 3.71 -0.24
C PHE A 87 -4.64 3.87 -1.63
N PHE A 88 -5.94 3.63 -1.71
CA PHE A 88 -6.75 3.77 -2.90
C PHE A 88 -7.87 4.80 -2.68
N ARG A 89 -8.29 5.42 -3.79
CA ARG A 89 -9.55 6.17 -3.90
C ARG A 89 -10.25 5.75 -5.18
N ILE A 90 -11.58 5.81 -5.19
CA ILE A 90 -12.36 5.57 -6.42
C ILE A 90 -13.21 6.79 -6.73
N PHE A 91 -13.11 7.24 -7.98
CA PHE A 91 -13.83 8.36 -8.56
C PHE A 91 -14.64 7.90 -9.77
N LYS A 92 -15.56 8.75 -10.24
CA LYS A 92 -16.25 8.58 -11.52
C LYS A 92 -15.96 9.79 -12.42
N LEU A 93 -15.42 9.55 -13.61
CA LEU A 93 -15.10 10.62 -14.55
C LEU A 93 -16.39 11.20 -15.12
N ARG A 94 -16.64 12.51 -14.93
CA ARG A 94 -17.89 13.15 -15.33
C ARG A 94 -18.15 13.10 -16.83
N SER A 95 -17.10 13.27 -17.63
CA SER A 95 -17.17 13.32 -19.11
C SER A 95 -17.46 11.98 -19.79
N SER A 96 -17.24 10.83 -19.11
CA SER A 96 -17.45 9.50 -19.72
C SER A 96 -18.24 8.51 -18.85
N GLY A 97 -18.58 8.87 -17.61
CA GLY A 97 -19.22 7.99 -16.63
C GLY A 97 -18.36 6.81 -16.15
N LYS A 98 -17.11 6.66 -16.64
CA LYS A 98 -16.20 5.56 -16.27
C LYS A 98 -15.66 5.73 -14.86
N TYR A 99 -15.46 4.61 -14.16
CA TYR A 99 -14.80 4.60 -12.85
C TYR A 99 -13.28 4.67 -13.00
N VAL A 100 -12.63 5.44 -12.11
CA VAL A 100 -11.18 5.61 -12.04
C VAL A 100 -10.73 5.24 -10.63
N VAL A 101 -9.72 4.38 -10.52
CA VAL A 101 -9.09 4.01 -9.24
C VAL A 101 -7.74 4.70 -9.16
N LEU A 102 -7.60 5.66 -8.25
CA LEU A 102 -6.32 6.26 -7.90
C LEU A 102 -5.61 5.35 -6.87
N MET A 103 -4.31 5.15 -7.04
CA MET A 103 -3.44 4.45 -6.09
C MET A 103 -2.32 5.41 -5.67
N CYS A 104 -2.07 5.50 -4.37
CA CYS A 104 -1.13 6.43 -3.78
C CYS A 104 -0.21 5.74 -2.77
N SER A 105 1.02 6.27 -2.64
CA SER A 105 1.94 5.99 -1.55
C SER A 105 2.25 7.30 -0.83
N ASP A 106 1.70 7.47 0.37
CA ASP A 106 1.98 8.59 1.26
C ASP A 106 3.23 8.26 2.09
N GLN A 107 4.31 8.99 1.79
CA GLN A 107 5.67 8.74 2.27
C GLN A 107 6.02 9.77 3.34
N SER A 108 5.23 9.77 4.42
CA SER A 108 5.26 10.84 5.43
C SER A 108 6.53 10.82 6.28
N ARG A 109 7.55 11.55 5.82
CA ARG A 109 8.82 11.92 6.50
C ARG A 109 9.85 10.77 6.65
N TYR A 110 10.79 10.66 5.71
CA TYR A 110 12.01 9.86 5.89
C TYR A 110 13.15 10.31 4.96
N THR A 111 14.40 9.89 5.25
CA THR A 111 15.59 10.08 4.40
C THR A 111 16.56 8.88 4.46
N VAL A 112 17.29 8.65 3.35
CA VAL A 112 18.20 7.54 2.95
C VAL A 112 18.97 6.86 4.10
N ASP A 113 19.14 5.52 4.19
CA ASP A 113 18.70 4.34 3.38
C ASP A 113 18.23 3.22 4.39
N HIS A 114 17.69 2.03 4.11
CA HIS A 114 17.69 1.15 2.93
C HIS A 114 16.34 0.50 2.52
N SER A 115 15.32 0.41 3.39
CA SER A 115 14.18 -0.51 3.15
C SER A 115 13.32 -0.10 1.95
N ILE A 116 12.73 -1.09 1.25
CA ILE A 116 11.96 -0.89 0.02
C ILE A 116 10.55 -1.49 0.19
N ILE A 117 9.54 -0.78 -0.31
CA ILE A 117 8.16 -1.28 -0.47
C ILE A 117 7.78 -1.23 -1.95
N GLU A 118 7.34 -2.35 -2.51
CA GLU A 118 6.80 -2.43 -3.88
C GLU A 118 5.31 -2.73 -3.82
N SER A 119 4.48 -1.83 -4.36
CA SER A 119 3.03 -1.84 -4.21
C SER A 119 2.34 -2.04 -5.55
N PHE A 120 1.66 -3.18 -5.74
CA PHE A 120 1.09 -3.58 -7.04
C PHE A 120 -0.44 -3.45 -7.09
N GLY A 121 -0.93 -2.37 -7.69
CA GLY A 121 -2.36 -2.11 -7.90
C GLY A 121 -2.96 -2.89 -9.07
N GLY A 122 -4.24 -3.26 -8.96
CA GLY A 122 -5.04 -3.75 -10.10
C GLY A 122 -4.51 -5.00 -10.80
N LYS A 123 -3.90 -5.94 -10.05
CA LYS A 123 -3.14 -7.11 -10.57
C LYS A 123 -1.87 -6.72 -11.38
N GLY A 124 -1.14 -5.70 -10.93
CA GLY A 124 0.10 -5.24 -11.57
C GLY A 124 -0.10 -4.21 -12.69
N LYS A 125 -1.33 -3.70 -12.89
CA LYS A 125 -1.62 -2.59 -13.82
C LYS A 125 -1.09 -1.23 -13.34
N SER A 126 -0.78 -1.11 -12.05
CA SER A 126 -0.08 0.01 -11.45
C SER A 126 0.97 -0.55 -10.50
N CYS A 127 2.15 0.09 -10.45
CA CYS A 127 3.21 -0.24 -9.51
C CYS A 127 3.72 1.06 -8.89
N ILE A 128 3.96 1.07 -7.58
CA ILE A 128 4.63 2.15 -6.86
C ILE A 128 5.74 1.54 -6.01
N THR A 129 6.98 1.94 -6.26
CA THR A 129 8.15 1.58 -5.45
C THR A 129 8.50 2.76 -4.53
N ALA A 130 8.55 2.50 -3.23
CA ALA A 130 8.95 3.45 -2.19
C ALA A 130 10.23 2.96 -1.50
N ARG A 131 11.07 3.89 -1.03
CA ARG A 131 12.21 3.56 -0.15
C ARG A 131 12.01 4.21 1.21
N VAL A 132 11.69 3.42 2.24
CA VAL A 132 11.13 3.88 3.52
C VAL A 132 12.12 3.61 4.67
N TYR A 133 12.25 4.57 5.59
CA TYR A 133 13.29 4.50 6.64
C TYR A 133 12.70 4.75 8.04
N PRO A 134 12.00 3.76 8.64
CA PRO A 134 11.46 3.86 9.99
C PRO A 134 12.58 3.70 11.04
N LYS A 135 12.39 4.30 12.22
CA LYS A 135 13.26 4.18 13.40
C LYS A 135 12.63 3.31 14.50
N LEU A 136 11.30 3.35 14.60
CA LEU A 136 10.48 2.60 15.55
C LEU A 136 9.94 1.32 14.90
N ALA A 137 9.44 1.42 13.66
CA ALA A 137 8.83 0.32 12.92
C ALA A 137 9.86 -0.61 12.24
N ILE A 138 10.84 -1.09 13.01
CA ILE A 138 11.91 -1.99 12.55
C ILE A 138 11.72 -3.39 13.15
N PHE A 139 12.08 -4.43 12.38
CA PHE A 139 12.10 -5.82 12.85
C PHE A 139 10.74 -6.26 13.41
N ASN A 140 10.71 -6.73 14.66
CA ASN A 140 9.51 -7.24 15.31
C ASN A 140 8.54 -6.13 15.75
N ASN A 141 8.94 -4.86 15.65
CA ASN A 141 8.11 -3.68 15.93
C ASN A 141 7.48 -3.10 14.65
N SER A 142 7.71 -3.71 13.49
CA SER A 142 7.05 -3.36 12.23
C SER A 142 5.70 -4.07 12.13
N HIS A 143 4.62 -3.30 12.24
CA HIS A 143 3.25 -3.76 12.02
C HIS A 143 2.77 -3.41 10.60
N ILE A 144 1.70 -4.08 10.18
CA ILE A 144 0.92 -3.73 8.99
C ILE A 144 -0.54 -3.67 9.40
N TYR A 145 -1.22 -2.57 9.09
CA TYR A 145 -2.61 -2.34 9.45
C TYR A 145 -3.47 -2.06 8.21
N ALA A 146 -4.64 -2.71 8.08
CA ALA A 146 -5.65 -2.27 7.12
C ALA A 146 -6.55 -1.19 7.73
N PHE A 147 -6.94 -0.19 6.91
CA PHE A 147 -7.75 0.95 7.35
C PHE A 147 -8.78 1.41 6.31
N ASN A 148 -9.84 2.08 6.79
CA ASN A 148 -10.80 2.81 5.97
C ASN A 148 -11.17 4.17 6.62
N LYS A 149 -10.88 5.28 5.92
CA LYS A 149 -11.29 6.65 6.26
C LYS A 149 -12.33 7.22 5.28
N GLY A 150 -12.86 6.39 4.37
CA GLY A 150 -13.99 6.75 3.53
C GLY A 150 -15.28 6.97 4.32
N LYS A 151 -16.23 7.69 3.72
CA LYS A 151 -17.61 7.76 4.24
C LYS A 151 -18.30 6.41 4.10
N GLU A 152 -18.07 5.71 2.99
CA GLU A 152 -18.64 4.39 2.68
C GLU A 152 -17.77 3.23 3.19
N ASN A 153 -18.39 2.06 3.36
CA ASN A 153 -17.72 0.86 3.85
C ASN A 153 -16.99 0.11 2.73
N VAL A 154 -15.87 -0.53 3.08
CA VAL A 154 -15.06 -1.36 2.16
C VAL A 154 -14.83 -2.72 2.82
N ILE A 155 -14.89 -3.81 2.05
CA ILE A 155 -14.75 -5.18 2.53
C ILE A 155 -13.35 -5.69 2.17
N ILE A 156 -12.63 -6.33 3.10
CA ILE A 156 -11.52 -7.21 2.75
C ILE A 156 -12.11 -8.57 2.40
N SER A 157 -12.06 -8.96 1.13
CA SER A 157 -12.56 -10.27 0.68
C SER A 157 -11.48 -11.35 0.68
N SER A 158 -10.21 -10.95 0.70
CA SER A 158 -9.07 -11.86 0.88
C SER A 158 -7.86 -11.09 1.40
N LEU A 159 -7.16 -11.69 2.36
CA LEU A 159 -5.84 -11.29 2.82
C LEU A 159 -4.96 -12.53 2.88
N ASN A 160 -3.74 -12.44 2.35
CA ASN A 160 -2.68 -13.43 2.53
C ASN A 160 -1.37 -12.68 2.82
N ALA A 161 -0.57 -13.19 3.74
CA ALA A 161 0.73 -12.62 4.10
C ALA A 161 1.78 -13.74 4.19
N TRP A 162 2.97 -13.50 3.66
CA TRP A 162 4.06 -14.47 3.58
C TRP A 162 5.39 -13.85 4.00
N SER A 163 6.04 -14.45 5.00
CA SER A 163 7.44 -14.19 5.35
C SER A 163 8.36 -14.93 4.38
N MET A 164 9.12 -14.18 3.59
CA MET A 164 10.12 -14.71 2.65
C MET A 164 11.50 -14.81 3.30
N LYS A 165 12.18 -15.95 3.09
CA LYS A 165 13.59 -16.10 3.47
C LYS A 165 14.45 -15.12 2.67
N LYS A 166 15.55 -14.62 3.26
CA LYS A 166 16.53 -13.78 2.56
C LYS A 166 17.13 -14.56 1.38
N ALA A 167 17.06 -14.00 0.17
CA ALA A 167 17.66 -14.58 -1.01
C ALA A 167 19.20 -14.58 -0.94
N GLN A 168 19.84 -15.63 -1.47
CA GLN A 168 21.29 -15.67 -1.69
C GLN A 168 21.59 -15.00 -3.04
N ILE A 169 22.03 -13.74 -3.00
CA ILE A 169 22.43 -13.00 -4.19
C ILE A 169 23.88 -13.39 -4.52
N ALA A 170 24.06 -14.18 -5.58
CA ALA A 170 25.39 -14.56 -6.08
C ALA A 170 26.17 -13.30 -6.53
N GLN A 171 27.39 -13.15 -6.02
CA GLN A 171 28.31 -12.08 -6.43
C GLN A 171 28.83 -12.35 -7.84
N VAL A 172 28.10 -11.91 -8.85
CA VAL A 172 28.53 -11.96 -10.25
C VAL A 172 29.77 -11.07 -10.41
N HIS A 173 30.94 -11.69 -10.38
CA HIS A 173 32.19 -11.03 -10.72
C HIS A 173 32.09 -10.54 -12.17
N ARG A 174 32.04 -9.21 -12.35
CA ARG A 174 32.25 -8.59 -13.66
C ARG A 174 33.60 -9.06 -14.19
N ARG A 175 33.59 -9.92 -15.21
CA ARG A 175 34.78 -10.11 -16.06
C ARG A 175 35.22 -8.72 -16.52
N ARG A 176 36.43 -8.31 -16.14
CA ARG A 176 37.05 -7.12 -16.76
C ARG A 176 37.09 -7.39 -18.26
N LYS A 177 36.65 -6.42 -19.08
CA LYS A 177 36.93 -6.49 -20.53
C LYS A 177 38.44 -6.65 -20.69
N PRO A 178 38.93 -7.58 -21.55
CA PRO A 178 40.33 -7.57 -21.93
C PRO A 178 40.69 -6.17 -22.46
N SER A 179 41.81 -5.62 -21.98
CA SER A 179 42.46 -4.51 -22.66
C SER A 179 42.94 -5.03 -24.01
N ILE A 180 42.41 -4.49 -25.10
CA ILE A 180 42.99 -4.70 -26.42
C ILE A 180 44.24 -3.84 -26.48
N SER A 181 45.38 -4.50 -26.57
CA SER A 181 46.72 -3.93 -26.77
C SER A 181 47.19 -4.27 -28.19
#